data_AF-A0A816NRY1-F1
#
_entry.id   AF-A0A816NRY1-F1
#
_cell.length_a   1.000
_cell.length_b   1.000
_cell.length_c   1.000
_cell.angle_alpha   90.00
_cell.angle_beta   90.00
_cell.angle_gamma   90.00
#
_symmetry.space_group_name_H-M   'P 1'
#
loop_
_entity.id
_entity.type
_entity.pdbx_description
1 polymer ?
#
loop_
_entity_poly.entity_id
_entity_poly.type
_entity_poly.pdbx_seq_one_letter_code
_entity_poly.pdbx_strand_id
1 'polypeptide(L)'
;LTLDIWCDRRMRSYFGVTLHTIIDDKYKTFLLSFERLEGKHTSDKFATEFDRIIQLYNLKDKIVRLITDNASNNPAASITLFYLDLMITSME
;
A
#
# COMPACT_ATOMS: atom_id res chain seq x y z
N LEU A 1 2.16 -3.04 -6.50
CA LEU A 1 1.07 -3.19 -5.51
C LEU A 1 -0.02 -2.18 -5.85
N THR A 2 -1.27 -2.53 -5.61
CA THR A 2 -2.37 -1.56 -5.52
C THR A 2 -2.76 -1.39 -4.06
N LEU A 3 -2.99 -0.15 -3.65
CA LEU A 3 -3.44 0.21 -2.32
C LEU A 3 -4.83 0.81 -2.43
N ASP A 4 -5.75 0.27 -1.65
CA ASP A 4 -7.13 0.76 -1.58
C ASP A 4 -7.46 1.12 -0.13
N ILE A 5 -8.06 2.29 0.06
CA ILE A 5 -8.51 2.76 1.35
C ILE A 5 -9.99 3.09 1.22
N TRP A 6 -10.79 2.35 1.98
CA TRP A 6 -12.23 2.47 1.94
C TRP A 6 -12.77 2.81 3.33
N CYS A 7 -13.65 3.81 3.40
CA CYS A 7 -14.43 4.11 4.60
C CYS A 7 -15.87 3.63 4.39
N ASP A 8 -16.35 2.81 5.33
CA ASP A 8 -17.75 2.42 5.31
C ASP A 8 -18.67 3.57 5.78
N ARG A 9 -19.98 3.36 5.65
CA ARG A 9 -20.99 4.35 6.08
C ARG A 9 -21.01 4.63 7.58
N ARG A 10 -20.33 3.81 8.38
CA ARG A 10 -20.16 3.97 9.82
C ARG A 10 -18.81 4.62 10.16
N MET A 11 -18.12 5.19 9.17
CA MET A 11 -16.82 5.84 9.33
C MET A 11 -15.74 4.89 9.85
N ARG A 12 -15.80 3.60 9.46
CA ARG A 12 -14.74 2.63 9.70
C ARG A 12 -13.87 2.56 8.47
N SER A 13 -12.57 2.82 8.61
CA SER A 13 -11.62 2.66 7.51
C SER A 13 -11.09 1.25 7.41
N TYR A 14 -10.85 0.85 6.18
CA TYR A 14 -10.26 -0.40 5.78
C TYR A 14 -9.10 -0.11 4.83
N PHE A 15 -8.06 -0.92 4.94
CA PHE A 15 -6.87 -0.81 4.12
C PHE A 15 -6.62 -2.15 3.42
N GLY A 16 -6.71 -2.10 2.09
CA GLY A 16 -6.42 -3.21 1.21
C GLY A 16 -5.07 -3.04 0.55
N VAL A 17 -4.25 -4.09 0.57
CA VAL A 17 -2.99 -4.15 -0.18
C VAL A 17 -3.02 -5.36 -1.09
N THR A 18 -2.92 -5.12 -2.40
CA THR A 18 -2.94 -6.19 -3.41
C THR A 18 -1.64 -6.24 -4.19
N LEU A 19 -1.04 -7.42 -4.27
CA LEU A 19 0.12 -7.73 -5.09
C LEU A 19 -0.31 -8.16 -6.47
N HIS A 20 0.31 -7.56 -7.48
CA HIS A 20 0.20 -7.94 -8.87
C HIS A 20 1.60 -8.33 -9.35
N THR A 21 1.75 -9.54 -9.89
CA THR A 21 3.06 -10.08 -10.29
C THR A 21 2.91 -11.04 -11.47
N ILE A 22 4.03 -11.42 -12.09
CA ILE A 22 4.11 -12.47 -13.10
C ILE A 22 4.89 -13.63 -12.50
N ILE A 23 4.30 -14.82 -12.49
CA ILE A 23 4.94 -16.07 -12.03
C ILE A 23 4.63 -17.13 -13.08
N ASP A 24 5.68 -17.77 -13.62
CA ASP A 24 5.60 -18.75 -14.71
C ASP A 24 4.88 -18.20 -15.95
N ASP A 25 5.29 -16.99 -16.40
CA ASP A 25 4.70 -16.25 -17.52
C ASP A 25 3.20 -15.96 -17.40
N LYS A 26 2.64 -16.08 -16.19
CA LYS A 26 1.23 -15.83 -15.90
C LYS A 26 1.07 -14.66 -14.94
N TYR A 27 0.19 -13.74 -15.30
CA TYR A 27 -0.23 -12.68 -14.39
C TYR A 27 -1.00 -13.29 -13.21
N LYS A 28 -0.56 -12.98 -12.00
CA LYS A 28 -1.18 -13.42 -10.74
C LYS A 28 -1.43 -12.22 -9.84
N THR A 29 -2.53 -12.29 -9.12
CA THR A 29 -2.94 -11.27 -8.16
C THR A 29 -3.20 -11.91 -6.81
N PHE A 30 -2.69 -11.29 -5.74
CA PHE A 30 -2.83 -11.77 -4.37
C PHE A 30 -3.26 -10.62 -3.46
N LEU A 31 -4.30 -10.85 -2.66
CA LEU A 31 -4.64 -9.95 -1.56
C LEU A 31 -3.66 -10.21 -0.41
N LEU A 32 -2.75 -9.27 -0.16
CA LEU A 32 -1.75 -9.38 0.91
C LEU A 32 -2.32 -8.99 2.26
N SER A 33 -3.18 -7.98 2.29
CA SER A 33 -3.84 -7.53 3.51
C SER A 33 -5.19 -6.91 3.19
N PHE A 34 -6.14 -7.10 4.11
CA PHE A 34 -7.41 -6.41 4.15
C PHE A 34 -7.81 -6.23 5.61
N GLU A 35 -7.40 -5.11 6.18
CA GLU A 35 -7.50 -4.86 7.62
C GLU A 35 -8.32 -3.63 7.92
N ARG A 36 -9.06 -3.66 9.03
CA ARG A 36 -9.74 -2.48 9.56
C ARG A 36 -8.72 -1.64 10.32
N LEU A 37 -8.66 -0.35 9.99
CA LEU A 37 -7.82 0.60 10.72
C LEU A 37 -8.64 1.32 11.78
N GLU A 38 -8.23 1.15 13.03
CA GLU A 38 -8.92 1.73 14.19
C GLU A 38 -8.27 3.04 14.66
N GLY A 39 -9.10 3.96 15.16
CA GLY A 39 -8.69 5.28 15.63
C GLY A 39 -8.49 6.31 14.51
N LYS A 40 -7.84 7.44 14.82
CA LYS A 40 -7.64 8.53 13.84
C LYS A 40 -6.91 8.04 12.59
N HIS A 41 -7.47 8.38 11.43
CA HIS A 41 -6.96 8.06 10.09
C HIS A 41 -5.87 9.06 9.70
N THR A 42 -4.68 8.91 10.26
CA THR A 42 -3.51 9.71 9.91
C THR A 42 -2.65 9.00 8.88
N SER A 43 -2.02 9.76 7.98
CA SER A 43 -0.99 9.28 7.02
C SER A 43 -0.01 8.29 7.66
N ASP A 44 0.45 8.59 8.86
CA ASP A 44 1.48 7.83 9.56
C ASP A 44 1.04 6.41 9.94
N LYS A 45 -0.25 6.22 10.26
CA LYS A 45 -0.77 4.88 10.57
C LYS A 45 -0.82 4.00 9.33
N PHE A 46 -1.25 4.55 8.20
CA PHE A 46 -1.27 3.79 6.96
C PHE A 46 0.15 3.46 6.51
N ALA A 47 1.10 4.39 6.65
CA ALA A 47 2.51 4.14 6.35
C ALA A 47 3.09 3.04 7.25
N THR A 48 2.83 3.09 8.56
CA THR A 48 3.26 2.06 9.51
C THR A 48 2.69 0.70 9.17
N GLU A 49 1.39 0.63 8.86
CA GLU A 49 0.72 -0.62 8.52
C GLU A 49 1.23 -1.18 7.18
N PHE A 50 1.42 -0.31 6.20
CA PHE A 50 2.02 -0.68 4.92
C PHE A 50 3.43 -1.23 5.11
N ASP A 51 4.29 -0.55 5.86
CA ASP A 51 5.66 -1.01 6.17
C ASP A 51 5.65 -2.39 6.83
N ARG A 52 4.73 -2.62 7.77
CA ARG A 52 4.55 -3.93 8.42
C ARG A 52 4.23 -5.01 7.39
N ILE A 53 3.30 -4.76 6.47
CA ILE A 53 2.92 -5.72 5.40
C ILE A 53 4.11 -5.97 4.46
N ILE A 54 4.82 -4.92 4.05
CA ILE A 54 5.99 -5.05 3.17
C ILE A 54 7.11 -5.87 3.83
N GLN A 55 7.35 -5.68 5.12
CA GLN A 55 8.31 -6.47 5.89
C GLN A 55 7.85 -7.93 6.03
N LEU A 56 6.58 -8.16 6.37
CA LEU A 56 6.01 -9.49 6.55
C LEU A 56 6.20 -10.38 5.31
N TYR A 57 6.02 -9.81 4.12
CA TYR A 57 6.16 -10.53 2.85
C TYR A 57 7.55 -10.38 2.21
N ASN A 58 8.50 -9.72 2.88
CA ASN A 58 9.85 -9.44 2.39
C ASN A 58 9.84 -8.84 0.97
N LEU A 59 9.07 -7.76 0.81
CA LEU A 59 8.80 -7.11 -0.48
C LEU A 59 9.53 -5.78 -0.68
N LYS A 60 10.25 -5.28 0.33
CA LYS A 60 10.81 -3.91 0.33
C LYS A 60 11.58 -3.58 -0.95
N ASP A 61 12.49 -4.46 -1.35
CA ASP A 61 13.36 -4.26 -2.52
C ASP A 61 12.78 -4.89 -3.81
N LYS A 62 11.50 -5.29 -3.79
CA LYS A 62 10.80 -5.96 -4.89
C LYS A 62 9.62 -5.16 -5.44
N ILE A 63 9.30 -4.03 -4.82
CA ILE A 63 8.19 -3.17 -5.24
C ILE A 63 8.65 -2.34 -6.44
N VAL A 64 8.09 -2.59 -7.62
CA VAL A 64 8.41 -1.80 -8.83
C VAL A 64 7.45 -0.62 -9.01
N ARG A 65 6.22 -0.75 -8.48
CA ARG A 65 5.18 0.26 -8.64
C ARG A 65 4.16 0.18 -7.51
N LEU A 66 3.75 1.33 -7.01
CA LEU A 66 2.56 1.51 -6.18
C LEU A 66 1.49 2.23 -7.00
N ILE A 67 0.25 1.79 -6.84
CA ILE A 67 -0.93 2.37 -7.50
C ILE A 67 -1.95 2.63 -6.40
N THR A 68 -2.45 3.84 -6.32
CA THR A 68 -3.48 4.26 -5.37
C THR A 68 -4.60 4.97 -6.13
N ASP A 69 -5.75 5.15 -5.49
CA ASP A 69 -6.74 6.09 -6.02
C ASP A 69 -6.25 7.55 -5.91
N ASN A 70 -6.93 8.45 -6.61
CA ASN A 70 -6.64 9.90 -6.63
C ASN A 70 -7.53 10.67 -5.63
N ALA A 71 -7.96 10.04 -4.53
CA ALA A 71 -8.74 10.76 -3.54
C ALA A 71 -7.84 11.85 -2.93
N SER A 72 -8.27 13.12 -3.04
CA SER A 72 -7.48 14.33 -2.76
C SER A 72 -6.93 14.45 -1.33
N ASN A 73 -7.33 13.55 -0.42
CA ASN A 73 -6.88 13.45 0.96
C ASN A 73 -6.42 12.04 1.34
N ASN A 74 -6.03 11.19 0.39
CA ASN A 74 -5.71 9.79 0.68
C ASN A 74 -4.37 9.63 1.41
N PRO A 75 -4.34 9.10 2.64
CA PRO A 75 -3.12 8.67 3.32
C PRO A 75 -2.18 7.79 2.48
N ALA A 76 -2.71 6.98 1.56
CA ALA A 76 -1.90 6.15 0.67
C ALA A 76 -1.10 6.94 -0.37
N ALA A 77 -1.52 8.15 -0.73
CA ALA A 77 -0.73 9.01 -1.62
C ALA A 77 0.59 9.43 -0.94
N SER A 78 0.56 9.72 0.36
CA SER A 78 1.76 10.02 1.15
C SER A 78 2.73 8.83 1.20
N ILE A 79 2.21 7.60 1.32
CA ILE A 79 3.02 6.37 1.25
C ILE A 79 3.70 6.25 -0.11
N THR A 80 2.93 6.51 -1.18
CA THR A 80 3.44 6.41 -2.55
C THR A 80 4.60 7.36 -2.77
N LEU A 81 4.48 8.62 -2.33
CA LEU A 81 5.56 9.62 -2.43
C LEU A 81 6.81 9.15 -1.67
N PHE A 82 6.67 8.72 -0.42
CA PHE A 82 7.81 8.25 0.39
C PHE A 82 8.55 7.06 -0.26
N TYR A 83 7.81 6.09 -0.79
CA TYR A 83 8.40 4.93 -1.46
C TYR A 83 8.94 5.24 -2.85
N LEU A 84 8.35 6.21 -3.57
CA LEU A 84 8.88 6.67 -4.85
C LEU A 84 10.26 7.33 -4.66
N ASP A 85 10.39 8.18 -3.64
CA ASP A 85 11.64 8.85 -3.29
C ASP A 85 12.73 7.82 -2.95
N LEU A 86 12.41 6.81 -2.12
CA LEU A 86 13.35 5.72 -1.80
C LEU A 86 13.78 4.91 -3.03
N MET A 87 12.85 4.63 -3.95
CA MET A 87 13.17 3.90 -5.18
C MET A 87 14.07 4.73 -6.10
N ILE A 88 13.83 6.04 -6.22
CA ILE A 88 14.68 6.95 -6.99
C ILE A 88 16.09 7.02 -6.38
N THR A 89 16.22 7.19 -5.07
CA THR A 89 17.53 7.23 -4.40
C THR A 89 18.30 5.91 -4.49
N SER A 90 17.61 4.76 -4.64
CA SER A 90 18.28 3.46 -4.81
C SER A 90 18.81 3.19 -6.23
N MET A 91 18.44 4.04 -7.19
CA MET A 91 18.87 3.94 -8.59
C MET A 91 20.06 4.86 -8.92
N GLU A 92 20.45 5.75 -8.00
CA GLU A 92 21.66 6.59 -8.05
C GLU A 92 22.83 5.95 -7.28
#